data_AF-A0AAE3A509-F1
#
_entry.id   AF-A0AAE3A509-F1
#
_cell.length_a   1.000
_cell.length_b   1.000
_cell.length_c   1.000
_cell.angle_alpha   90.00
_cell.angle_beta   90.00
_cell.angle_gamma   90.00
#
_symmetry.space_group_name_H-M   'P 1'
#
loop_
_entity.id
_entity.type
_entity.pdbx_description
1 polymer ?
#
loop_
_entity_poly.entity_id
_entity_poly.type
_entity_poly.pdbx_seq_one_letter_code
_entity_poly.pdbx_strand_id
1 'polypeptide(L)'
;MKRPLAYVTAAWRGDACEVTEQAAKYCRIVYDAGYSPICPMLYLPLFLNDVVPEEHKSGIDMGRDLLRRSRVLVVCGNYVNEAVKNDIAVAQRLGITATTLEGILTVKGQRR
;
A
#
# COMPACT_ATOMS: atom_id res chain seq x y z
N MET A 1 -7.12 -21.39 4.87
CA MET A 1 -7.01 -20.72 3.54
C MET A 1 -5.89 -19.70 3.58
N LYS A 2 -4.97 -19.72 2.61
CA LYS A 2 -3.91 -18.70 2.52
C LYS A 2 -4.49 -17.44 1.88
N ARG A 3 -4.43 -16.30 2.59
CA ARG A 3 -4.80 -14.99 2.03
C ARG A 3 -3.60 -14.44 1.26
N PRO A 4 -3.76 -13.98 0.00
CA PRO A 4 -2.67 -13.37 -0.74
C PRO A 4 -2.25 -12.05 -0.08
N LEU A 5 -0.93 -11.79 -0.07
CA LEU A 5 -0.37 -10.55 0.45
C LEU A 5 -0.69 -9.39 -0.51
N ALA A 6 -1.18 -8.28 0.05
CA ALA A 6 -1.58 -7.08 -0.68
C ALA A 6 -0.80 -5.89 -0.16
N TYR A 7 0.03 -5.28 -1.02
CA TYR A 7 0.73 -4.06 -0.70
C TYR A 7 -0.23 -2.89 -0.77
N VAL A 8 -0.34 -2.09 0.29
CA VAL A 8 -1.23 -0.93 0.36
C VAL A 8 -0.40 0.34 0.19
N THR A 9 -0.76 1.12 -0.82
CA THR A 9 -0.17 2.44 -1.07
C THR A 9 -1.27 3.48 -1.23
N ALA A 10 -0.99 4.71 -0.86
CA ALA A 10 -1.89 5.85 -1.03
C ALA A 10 -1.06 7.13 -1.16
N ALA A 11 -1.68 8.19 -1.65
CA ALA A 11 -1.08 9.51 -1.53
C ALA A 11 -1.24 10.02 -0.10
N TRP A 12 -0.33 9.62 0.77
CA TRP A 12 -0.30 10.02 2.18
C TRP A 12 -0.17 11.54 2.29
N ARG A 13 -1.14 12.17 2.94
CA ARG A 13 -1.23 13.61 3.18
C ARG A 13 -1.89 13.82 4.53
N GLY A 14 -1.56 14.93 5.18
CA GLY A 14 -2.04 15.25 6.52
C GLY A 14 -0.95 15.08 7.57
N ASP A 15 -1.34 15.22 8.83
CA ASP A 15 -0.43 14.96 9.94
C ASP A 15 -0.20 13.44 10.15
N ALA A 16 0.77 13.10 11.00
CA ALA A 16 1.14 11.71 11.24
C ALA A 16 -0.02 10.87 11.82
N CYS A 17 -0.92 11.48 12.60
CA CYS A 17 -2.07 10.80 13.19
C CYS A 17 -3.11 10.48 12.10
N GLU A 18 -3.47 11.48 11.29
CA GLU A 18 -4.41 11.34 10.17
C GLU A 18 -3.94 10.28 9.17
N VAL A 19 -2.65 10.33 8.79
CA VAL A 19 -2.05 9.35 7.87
C VAL A 19 -2.10 7.94 8.45
N THR A 20 -1.79 7.79 9.74
CA THR A 20 -1.78 6.49 10.43
C THR A 20 -3.19 5.91 10.54
N GLU A 21 -4.16 6.71 10.96
CA GLU A 21 -5.56 6.29 11.02
C GLU A 21 -6.10 5.90 9.64
N GLN A 22 -5.77 6.69 8.61
CA GLN A 22 -6.19 6.42 7.24
C GLN A 22 -5.58 5.13 6.69
N ALA A 23 -4.29 4.91 6.95
CA ALA A 23 -3.60 3.67 6.60
C ALA A 23 -4.22 2.45 7.29
N ALA A 24 -4.55 2.57 8.58
CA ALA A 24 -5.21 1.50 9.33
C ALA A 24 -6.61 1.19 8.78
N LYS A 25 -7.41 2.22 8.45
CA LYS A 25 -8.74 2.08 7.80
C LYS A 25 -8.62 1.33 6.47
N TYR A 26 -7.66 1.70 5.62
CA TYR A 26 -7.45 1.00 4.35
C TYR A 26 -7.02 -0.45 4.55
N CYS A 27 -6.10 -0.72 5.48
CA CYS A 27 -5.70 -2.09 5.81
C CYS A 27 -6.90 -2.93 6.27
N ARG A 28 -7.81 -2.36 7.07
CA ARG A 28 -9.03 -3.05 7.50
C ARG A 28 -9.93 -3.42 6.32
N ILE A 29 -10.16 -2.50 5.39
CA ILE A 29 -10.98 -2.75 4.19
C ILE A 29 -10.33 -3.85 3.32
N VAL A 30 -9.02 -3.81 3.11
CA VAL A 30 -8.27 -4.82 2.35
C VAL A 30 -8.31 -6.20 3.05
N TYR A 31 -8.25 -6.22 4.37
CA TYR A 31 -8.43 -7.43 5.18
C TYR A 31 -9.83 -8.04 4.99
N ASP A 32 -10.88 -7.21 5.06
CA ASP A 32 -12.27 -7.64 4.83
C ASP A 32 -12.50 -8.06 3.36
N ALA A 33 -11.70 -7.52 2.44
CA ALA A 33 -11.61 -7.98 1.06
C ALA A 33 -10.96 -9.38 0.91
N GLY A 34 -10.43 -9.98 1.97
CA GLY A 34 -9.88 -11.33 1.96
C GLY A 34 -8.38 -11.40 1.65
N TYR A 35 -7.70 -10.26 1.63
CA TYR A 35 -6.26 -10.15 1.46
C TYR A 35 -5.56 -10.04 2.82
N SER A 36 -4.24 -10.24 2.84
CA SER A 36 -3.40 -9.88 3.98
C SER A 36 -2.72 -8.54 3.66
N PRO A 37 -3.12 -7.43 4.28
CA PRO A 37 -2.56 -6.11 3.96
C PRO A 37 -1.14 -5.97 4.49
N ILE A 38 -0.28 -5.31 3.72
CA ILE A 38 1.01 -4.80 4.18
C ILE A 38 1.14 -3.32 3.80
N CYS A 39 1.38 -2.47 4.78
CA CYS A 39 1.44 -1.03 4.60
C CYS A 39 2.73 -0.50 5.24
N PRO A 40 3.76 -0.20 4.44
CA PRO A 40 5.03 0.31 4.96
C PRO A 40 4.90 1.57 5.82
N MET A 41 3.94 2.44 5.49
CA MET A 41 3.68 3.66 6.26
C MET A 41 3.30 3.45 7.72
N LEU A 42 2.75 2.30 8.09
CA LEU A 42 2.34 2.05 9.47
C LEU A 42 3.51 1.70 10.40
N TYR A 43 4.65 1.27 9.86
CA TYR A 43 5.73 0.72 10.68
C TYR A 43 7.12 1.23 10.30
N LEU A 44 7.40 1.60 9.05
CA LEU A 44 8.69 2.18 8.66
C LEU A 44 8.98 3.50 9.40
N PRO A 45 8.03 4.45 9.54
CA PRO A 45 8.29 5.68 10.27
C PRO A 45 8.54 5.50 11.78
N LEU A 46 8.29 4.31 12.33
CA LEU A 46 8.54 4.03 13.75
C LEU A 46 10.03 3.88 14.07
N PHE A 47 10.87 3.61 13.06
CA PHE A 47 12.30 3.42 13.24
C PHE A 47 13.17 4.04 12.14
N LEU A 48 12.58 4.53 11.04
CA LEU A 48 13.26 5.30 10.00
C LEU A 48 12.85 6.77 10.05
N ASN A 49 13.83 7.65 9.89
CA ASN A 49 13.68 9.09 9.77
C ASN A 49 13.79 9.51 8.30
N ASP A 50 12.65 9.89 7.73
CA ASP A 50 12.54 10.30 6.31
C ASP A 50 13.36 11.56 5.98
N VAL A 51 13.75 12.36 6.98
CA VAL A 51 14.60 13.55 6.80
C VAL A 51 16.06 13.15 6.54
N VAL A 52 16.47 11.96 6.95
CA VAL A 52 17.83 11.45 6.72
C VAL A 52 17.86 10.76 5.34
N PRO A 53 18.64 11.25 4.36
CA PRO A 53 18.60 10.73 2.99
C PRO A 53 18.91 9.22 2.86
N GLU A 54 19.80 8.71 3.72
CA GLU A 54 20.16 7.29 3.76
C GLU A 54 19.00 6.42 4.28
N GLU A 55 18.31 6.87 5.32
CA GLU A 55 17.15 6.17 5.88
C GLU A 55 15.93 6.28 4.97
N HIS A 56 15.72 7.43 4.31
CA HIS A 56 14.70 7.60 3.27
C HIS A 56 14.89 6.58 2.14
N LYS A 57 16.12 6.45 1.63
CA LYS A 57 16.46 5.45 0.61
C LYS A 57 16.21 4.03 1.13
N SER A 58 16.61 3.74 2.37
CA SER A 58 16.38 2.45 3.01
C SER A 58 14.88 2.13 3.11
N GLY A 59 14.05 3.12 3.45
CA GLY A 59 12.59 2.97 3.50
C GLY A 59 11.98 2.64 2.14
N ILE A 60 12.44 3.31 1.07
CA ILE A 60 12.02 3.01 -0.31
C ILE A 60 12.42 1.58 -0.70
N ASP A 61 13.65 1.16 -0.41
CA ASP A 61 14.14 -0.16 -0.80
C ASP A 61 13.43 -1.28 0.00
N MET A 62 13.19 -1.07 1.28
CA MET A 62 12.37 -1.97 2.10
C MET A 62 10.93 -2.07 1.59
N GLY A 63 10.30 -0.94 1.23
CA GLY A 63 8.97 -0.91 0.62
C GLY A 63 8.90 -1.72 -0.67
N ARG A 64 9.90 -1.57 -1.54
CA ARG A 64 10.01 -2.36 -2.79
C ARG A 64 10.17 -3.84 -2.54
N ASP A 65 10.91 -4.25 -1.51
CA ASP A 65 11.06 -5.65 -1.13
C ASP A 65 9.75 -6.27 -0.62
N LEU A 66 8.94 -5.50 0.09
CA LEU A 66 7.60 -5.93 0.46
C LEU A 66 6.68 -6.04 -0.75
N LEU A 67 6.77 -5.08 -1.68
CA LEU A 67 5.99 -5.10 -2.91
C LEU A 67 6.33 -6.35 -3.72
N ARG A 68 7.61 -6.71 -3.87
CA ARG A 68 8.05 -7.96 -4.54
C ARG A 68 7.46 -9.24 -3.94
N ARG A 69 7.17 -9.25 -2.63
CA ARG A 69 6.56 -10.40 -1.93
C ARG A 69 5.03 -10.38 -2.04
N SER A 70 4.45 -9.26 -2.46
CA SER A 70 3.01 -9.08 -2.58
C SER A 70 2.51 -9.60 -3.92
N ARG A 71 1.27 -10.10 -3.92
CA ARG A 71 0.62 -10.62 -5.13
C ARG A 71 -0.26 -9.58 -5.81
N VAL A 72 -0.61 -8.53 -5.09
CA VAL A 72 -1.41 -7.40 -5.58
C VAL A 72 -0.90 -6.11 -4.94
N LEU A 73 -0.90 -5.04 -5.73
CA LEU A 73 -0.75 -3.67 -5.27
C LEU A 73 -2.15 -3.04 -5.19
N VAL A 74 -2.50 -2.51 -4.03
CA VAL A 74 -3.77 -1.81 -3.78
C VAL A 74 -3.48 -0.33 -3.62
N VAL A 75 -3.97 0.46 -4.56
CA VAL A 75 -3.92 1.92 -4.54
C VAL A 75 -5.18 2.44 -3.86
N CYS A 76 -5.00 3.14 -2.74
CA CYS A 76 -6.08 3.70 -1.95
C CYS A 76 -6.15 5.23 -2.11
N GLY A 77 -7.37 5.75 -2.09
CA GLY A 77 -7.65 7.18 -2.24
C GLY A 77 -7.88 7.60 -3.70
N ASN A 78 -8.29 8.86 -3.87
CA ASN A 78 -8.72 9.42 -5.15
C ASN A 78 -7.60 10.18 -5.88
N TYR A 79 -6.42 10.27 -5.26
CA TYR A 79 -5.30 11.04 -5.75
C TYR A 79 -4.04 10.18 -5.82
N VAL A 80 -3.28 10.35 -6.91
CA VAL A 80 -2.06 9.61 -7.20
C VAL A 80 -0.90 10.62 -7.23
N ASN A 81 0.01 10.53 -6.26
CA ASN A 81 1.25 11.31 -6.23
C ASN A 81 2.41 10.54 -6.89
N GLU A 82 3.59 11.16 -6.99
CA GLU A 82 4.77 10.53 -7.58
C GLU A 82 5.20 9.24 -6.86
N ALA A 83 5.04 9.16 -5.53
CA ALA A 83 5.33 7.94 -4.78
C ALA A 83 4.43 6.76 -5.21
N VAL A 84 3.12 7.00 -5.32
CA VAL A 84 2.17 5.99 -5.81
C VAL A 84 2.45 5.63 -7.27
N LYS A 85 2.80 6.59 -8.14
CA LYS A 85 3.19 6.29 -9.53
C LYS A 85 4.42 5.37 -9.58
N ASN A 86 5.41 5.63 -8.73
CA ASN A 86 6.60 4.80 -8.61
C ASN A 86 6.25 3.38 -8.15
N ASP A 87 5.38 3.22 -7.15
CA ASP A 87 4.90 1.91 -6.71
C ASP A 87 4.18 1.16 -7.84
N ILE A 88 3.31 1.83 -8.60
CA ILE A 88 2.60 1.24 -9.75
C ILE A 88 3.59 0.81 -10.82
N ALA A 89 4.58 1.64 -11.17
CA ALA A 89 5.58 1.31 -12.17
C ALA A 89 6.44 0.10 -11.75
N VAL A 90 6.81 0.02 -10.47
CA VAL A 90 7.52 -1.13 -9.91
C VAL A 90 6.66 -2.39 -9.95
N ALA A 91 5.39 -2.30 -9.54
CA ALA A 91 4.45 -3.43 -9.60
C ALA A 91 4.28 -3.95 -11.03
N GLN A 92 4.09 -3.06 -12.01
CA GLN A 92 3.98 -3.43 -13.43
C GLN A 92 5.24 -4.13 -13.93
N ARG A 93 6.43 -3.62 -13.60
CA ARG A 93 7.71 -4.23 -13.98
C ARG A 93 7.89 -5.63 -13.39
N LEU A 94 7.32 -5.89 -12.21
CA LEU A 94 7.38 -7.18 -11.52
C LEU A 94 6.22 -8.13 -11.92
N GLY A 95 5.31 -7.71 -12.80
CA GLY A 95 4.13 -8.49 -13.16
C GLY A 95 3.10 -8.62 -12.02
N ILE A 96 3.11 -7.68 -11.06
CA ILE A 96 2.17 -7.62 -9.95
C ILE A 96 0.93 -6.82 -10.39
N THR A 97 -0.25 -7.38 -10.18
CA THR A 97 -1.51 -6.69 -10.51
C THR A 97 -1.68 -5.46 -9.60
N ALA A 98 -1.84 -4.29 -10.21
CA ALA A 98 -2.23 -3.06 -9.51
C ALA A 98 -3.74 -2.84 -9.65
N THR A 99 -4.43 -2.59 -8.54
CA THR A 99 -5.87 -2.30 -8.49
C THR A 99 -6.16 -1.16 -7.53
N THR A 100 -7.27 -0.46 -7.73
CA THR A 100 -7.77 0.50 -6.74
C THR A 100 -8.56 -0.21 -5.65
N LEU A 101 -8.67 0.43 -4.48
CA LEU A 101 -9.53 -0.05 -3.40
C LEU A 101 -11.00 -0.18 -3.86
N GLU A 102 -11.49 0.79 -4.63
CA GLU A 102 -12.82 0.76 -5.22
C GLU A 102 -13.00 -0.44 -6.14
N GLY A 103 -12.03 -0.73 -7.03
CA GLY A 103 -12.09 -1.88 -7.93
C GLY A 103 -12.24 -3.21 -7.19
N ILE A 104 -11.56 -3.38 -6.05
CA ILE A 104 -11.71 -4.58 -5.20
C ILE A 104 -13.13 -4.68 -4.62
N LEU A 105 -13.69 -3.56 -4.18
CA LEU A 105 -15.02 -3.52 -3.57
C LEU A 105 -16.14 -3.73 -4.62
N THR A 106 -16.01 -3.15 -5.81
CA THR A 106 -16.98 -3.31 -6.90
C THR A 106 -17.10 -4.78 -7.34
N VAL A 107 -15.98 -5.50 -7.44
CA VAL A 107 -15.99 -6.94 -7.80
C VAL A 107 -16.64 -7.80 -6.73
N LYS A 108 -16.51 -7.44 -5.44
CA LYS A 108 -17.22 -8.14 -4.35
C LYS A 108 -18.71 -7.82 -4.32
N GLY A 109 -19.10 -6.58 -4.66
CA GLY A 109 -20.50 -6.15 -4.68
C GLY A 109 -21.37 -6.87 -5.71
N GLN A 110 -20.77 -7.41 -6.77
CA GLN A 110 -21.48 -8.20 -7.80
C GLN A 110 -21.72 -9.68 -7.43
N ARG A 111 -21.24 -10.15 -6.26
CA ARG A 111 -21.49 -11.51 -5.77
C ARG A 111 -22.69 -11.61 -4.81
N ARG A 112 -23.70 -10.75 -4.97
CA ARG A 112 -24.96 -10.84 -4.22
C ARG A 112 -26.11 -11.25 -5.11
#